data_AF-A0A1Y2SEC7-F1
#
_entry.id   AF-A0A1Y2SEC7-F1
#
_cell.length_a   1.000
_cell.length_b   1.000
_cell.length_c   1.000
_cell.angle_alpha   90.00
_cell.angle_beta   90.00
_cell.angle_gamma   90.00
#
_symmetry.space_group_name_H-M   'P 1'
#
loop_
_entity.id
_entity.type
_entity.pdbx_description
1 polymer ?
#
loop_
_entity_poly.entity_id
_entity_poly.type
_entity_poly.pdbx_seq_one_letter_code
_entity_poly.pdbx_strand_id
1 'polypeptide(L)' 'MPILLPTPEELSKGRVKFGTLLIRPLRKRNPEAYITTYQVNDGEYSYGRFDSKEQALSFARQLYRNKSDERIKEDAT' A
#
# COMPACT_ATOMS: atom_id res chain seq x y z
N MET A 1 -18.55 12.13 -7.25
CA MET A 1 -18.58 10.68 -7.59
C MET A 1 -18.08 9.90 -6.38
N PRO A 2 -18.63 8.71 -6.05
CA PRO A 2 -18.07 7.91 -4.96
C PRO A 2 -16.64 7.52 -5.33
N ILE A 3 -15.70 7.74 -4.39
CA ILE A 3 -14.30 7.36 -4.56
C ILE A 3 -14.26 5.83 -4.57
N LEU A 4 -14.09 5.24 -5.76
CA LEU A 4 -13.91 3.80 -5.93
C LEU A 4 -12.52 3.44 -5.40
N LEU A 5 -12.47 2.99 -4.14
CA LEU A 5 -11.25 2.38 -3.61
C LEU A 5 -10.95 1.11 -4.43
N PRO A 6 -9.73 0.93 -4.92
CA PRO A 6 -9.37 -0.28 -5.64
C PRO A 6 -9.50 -1.49 -4.72
N THR A 7 -9.89 -2.63 -5.26
CA THR A 7 -9.94 -3.88 -4.51
C THR A 7 -8.51 -4.39 -4.31
N PRO A 8 -8.10 -4.78 -3.09
CA PRO A 8 -6.81 -5.43 -2.87
C PRO A 8 -6.80 -6.81 -3.53
N GLU A 9 -5.83 -7.05 -4.41
CA GLU A 9 -5.62 -8.32 -5.10
C GLU A 9 -4.39 -9.04 -4.53
N GLU A 10 -4.56 -10.26 -4.04
CA GLU A 10 -3.42 -11.07 -3.57
C GLU A 10 -2.66 -11.68 -4.74
N LEU A 11 -1.35 -11.42 -4.76
CA LEU A 11 -0.39 -11.93 -5.72
C LEU A 11 0.49 -13.01 -5.07
N SER A 12 1.22 -13.73 -5.90
CA SER A 12 2.14 -14.78 -5.44
C SER A 12 3.17 -14.25 -4.42
N LYS A 13 3.57 -15.12 -3.49
CA LYS A 13 4.56 -14.83 -2.43
C LYS A 13 4.12 -13.75 -1.43
N GLY A 14 2.81 -13.68 -1.14
CA GLY A 14 2.24 -12.78 -0.13
C GLY A 14 2.25 -11.30 -0.52
N ARG A 15 2.44 -11.01 -1.81
CA ARG A 15 2.34 -9.64 -2.35
C ARG A 15 0.87 -9.27 -2.49
N VAL A 16 0.54 -7.99 -2.39
CA VAL A 16 -0.82 -7.48 -2.62
C VAL A 16 -0.73 -6.29 -3.55
N LYS A 17 -1.53 -6.28 -4.61
CA LYS A 17 -1.72 -5.12 -5.47
C LYS A 17 -2.95 -4.35 -5.00
N PHE A 18 -2.83 -3.04 -4.88
CA PHE A 18 -3.90 -2.14 -4.49
C PHE A 18 -3.88 -0.94 -5.44
N GLY A 19 -4.59 -1.08 -6.57
CA GLY A 19 -4.49 -0.13 -7.69
C GLY A 19 -3.08 -0.11 -8.29
N THR A 20 -2.38 1.01 -8.15
CA THR A 20 -0.98 1.25 -8.54
C THR A 20 -0.01 0.98 -7.40
N LEU A 21 -0.50 0.84 -6.16
CA LEU A 21 0.34 0.46 -5.04
C LEU A 21 0.55 -1.05 -5.02
N LEU A 22 1.75 -1.44 -4.65
CA LEU A 22 2.16 -2.81 -4.41
C LEU A 22 2.66 -2.91 -2.96
N ILE A 23 2.08 -3.86 -2.25
CA ILE A 23 2.49 -4.25 -0.92
C ILE A 23 3.29 -5.53 -1.08
N ARG A 24 4.54 -5.53 -0.64
CA ARG A 24 5.39 -6.72 -0.71
C ARG A 24 5.91 -7.08 0.68
N PRO A 25 5.93 -8.37 1.04
CA PRO A 25 6.64 -8.81 2.22
C PRO A 25 8.14 -8.67 1.96
N LEU A 26 8.83 -8.03 2.88
CA LEU A 26 10.28 -8.00 2.93
C LEU A 26 10.76 -9.23 3.68
N ARG A 27 11.70 -9.93 3.07
CA ARG A 27 12.37 -11.05 3.72
C ARG A 27 13.12 -10.53 4.95
N LYS A 28 13.11 -11.37 5.99
CA LYS A 28 13.84 -11.15 7.23
C LYS A 28 15.26 -10.64 6.94
N ARG A 29 15.61 -9.51 7.55
CA ARG A 29 17.00 -9.03 7.54
C ARG A 29 17.86 -9.84 8.53
N ASN A 30 17.26 -10.27 9.64
CA ASN A 30 17.88 -11.16 10.63
C ASN A 30 17.08 -12.47 10.76
N PRO A 31 17.73 -13.65 10.69
CA PRO A 31 17.06 -14.94 10.84
C PRO A 31 16.39 -15.12 12.22
N GLU A 32 16.94 -14.49 13.26
CA GLU A 32 16.44 -14.51 14.64
C GLU A 32 15.22 -13.61 14.88
N ALA A 33 15.01 -12.60 14.02
CA ALA A 33 13.85 -11.73 14.11
C ALA A 33 12.67 -12.37 13.36
N TYR A 34 11.60 -12.71 14.08
CA TYR A 34 10.38 -13.30 13.50
C TYR A 34 9.50 -12.29 12.75
N ILE A 35 9.90 -11.03 12.67
CA ILE A 35 9.07 -9.96 12.14
C ILE A 35 9.16 -9.94 10.62
N THR A 36 8.08 -10.37 9.96
CA THR A 36 7.89 -10.18 8.52
C THR A 36 7.38 -8.76 8.30
N THR A 37 8.21 -7.89 7.75
CA THR A 37 7.79 -6.53 7.44
C THR A 37 7.17 -6.46 6.05
N TYR A 38 6.28 -5.51 5.83
CA TYR A 38 5.58 -5.25 4.58
C TYR A 38 5.96 -3.86 4.09
N GLN A 39 6.36 -3.75 2.84
CA GLN A 39 6.70 -2.47 2.21
C GLN A 39 5.62 -2.08 1.20
N VAL A 40 5.17 -0.84 1.27
CA VAL A 40 4.24 -0.24 0.29
C VAL A 40 5.05 0.60 -0.70
N ASN A 41 4.88 0.35 -1.99
CA ASN A 41 5.50 1.12 -3.08
C ASN A 41 4.54 1.29 -4.27
N ASP A 42 4.79 2.24 -5.17
CA ASP A 42 4.04 2.41 -6.42
C ASP A 42 4.88 2.12 -7.68
N GLY A 43 6.06 1.55 -7.49
CA GLY A 43 7.04 1.28 -8.56
C GLY A 43 8.15 2.33 -8.63
N GLU A 44 7.85 3.59 -8.30
CA GLU A 44 8.84 4.68 -8.31
C GLU A 44 9.30 5.03 -6.88
N TYR A 45 8.34 5.15 -5.95
CA TYR A 45 8.59 5.52 -4.57
C TYR A 45 8.21 4.40 -3.59
N SER A 46 8.92 4.37 -2.48
CA SER A 46 8.60 3.54 -1.32
C SER A 46 8.03 4.41 -0.21
N TYR A 47 6.78 4.19 0.14
CA TYR A 47 6.05 5.06 1.07
C TYR A 47 6.23 4.67 2.54
N GLY A 48 6.70 3.44 2.81
CA GLY A 48 6.94 3.00 4.17
C GLY A 48 7.15 1.50 4.31
N ARG A 49 7.54 1.10 5.51
CA ARG A 49 7.62 -0.29 5.97
C ARG A 49 6.74 -0.45 7.20
N PHE A 50 6.05 -1.57 7.28
CA PHE A 50 5.04 -1.88 8.28
C PHE A 50 5.30 -3.26 8.86
N ASP A 51 4.93 -3.48 10.11
CA ASP A 51 5.15 -4.77 10.77
C ASP A 51 4.07 -5.81 10.42
N SER A 52 2.96 -5.38 9.79
CA SER A 52 1.88 -6.26 9.37
C SER A 52 1.27 -5.90 8.01
N LYS A 53 0.70 -6.91 7.35
CA LYS A 53 -0.01 -6.78 6.07
C LYS A 53 -1.19 -5.82 6.21
N GLU A 54 -1.92 -5.92 7.32
CA GLU A 54 -3.10 -5.10 7.60
C GLU A 54 -2.75 -3.62 7.78
N GLN A 55 -1.64 -3.31 8.47
CA GLN A 55 -1.15 -1.93 8.58
C GLN A 55 -0.77 -1.37 7.20
N ALA A 56 -0.04 -2.14 6.39
CA ALA A 56 0.33 -1.74 5.05
C ALA A 56 -0.90 -1.51 4.14
N LEU A 57 -1.92 -2.37 4.26
CA LEU A 57 -3.21 -2.22 3.55
C LEU A 57 -3.99 -1.00 4.00
N SER A 58 -4.07 -0.76 5.32
CA SER A 58 -4.74 0.40 5.89
C SER A 58 -4.10 1.69 5.39
N PHE A 59 -2.76 1.75 5.41
CA PHE A 59 -2.00 2.87 4.87
C PHE A 59 -2.23 3.06 3.36
N ALA A 60 -2.22 1.98 2.58
CA ALA A 60 -2.49 2.05 1.14
C ALA A 60 -3.89 2.61 0.83
N ARG A 61 -4.91 2.22 1.61
CA ARG A 61 -6.27 2.78 1.50
C ARG A 61 -6.29 4.28 1.81
N GLN A 62 -5.62 4.71 2.87
CA GLN A 62 -5.54 6.12 3.23
C GLN A 62 -4.83 6.94 2.16
N LEU A 63 -3.73 6.43 1.61
CA LEU A 63 -2.96 7.10 0.56
C LEU A 63 -3.78 7.28 -0.72
N TYR A 64 -4.56 6.26 -1.10
CA TYR A 64 -5.51 6.35 -2.21
C TYR A 64 -6.62 7.35 -1.98
N ARG A 65 -7.16 7.39 -0.76
CA ARG A 65 -8.22 8.33 -0.39
C ARG A 65 -7.71 9.77 -0.44
N ASN A 66 -6.51 10.03 0.06
CA ASN A 66 -5.88 11.35 0.01
C ASN A 66 -5.59 11.80 -1.41
N LYS A 67 -4.99 10.94 -2.26
CA LYS A 67 -4.76 11.28 -3.68
C LYS A 67 -6.06 11.54 -4.45
N SER A 68 -7.14 10.86 -4.07
CA SER A 68 -8.46 11.10 -4.67
C SER A 68 -9.06 12.43 -4.20
N ASP A 69 -8.85 12.80 -2.94
CA ASP A 69 -9.29 14.10 -2.39
C ASP A 69 -8.53 15.28 -3.01
N GLU A 70 -7.20 15.14 -3.20
CA GLU A 70 -6.39 16.14 -3.89
C GLU A 70 -6.86 16.37 -5.33
N ARG A 71 -7.13 15.30 -6.10
CA ARG A 71 -7.67 15.44 -7.47
C ARG A 71 -9.03 16.13 -7.51
N ILE A 72 -9.89 15.91 -6.52
CA ILE A 72 -11.20 16.57 -6.46
C ILE A 72 -11.03 18.08 -6.19
N LYS A 73 -10.02 18.48 -5.43
CA LYS A 73 -9.72 19.89 -5.17
C LYS A 73 -9.14 20.60 -6.40
N GLU A 74 -8.33 19.91 -7.20
CA GLU A 74 -7.77 20.49 -8.43
C GLU A 74 -8.81 20.69 -9.54
N ASP A 75 -9.80 19.80 -9.65
CA ASP A 75 -10.90 19.92 -10.63
C ASP A 75 -11.94 21.00 -10.26
N ALA A 76 -11.87 21.54 -9.05
CA ALA A 76 -12.80 22.55 -8.53
C ALA A 76 -12.30 24.00 -8.70
N THR A 77 -11.24 24.24 -9.49
CA THR A 77 -10.68 25.57 -9.79
C THR A 77 -10.86 25.95 -11.25
#